data_AF-A0A2N9I7U8-F1
#
_entry.id   AF-A0A2N9I7U8-F1
#
_cell.length_a   1.000
_cell.length_b   1.000
_cell.length_c   1.000
_cell.angle_alpha   90.00
_cell.angle_beta   90.00
_cell.angle_gamma   90.00
#
_symmetry.space_group_name_H-M   'P 1'
#
loop_
_entity.id
_entity.type
_entity.pdbx_description
1 polymer ?
#
loop_
_entity_poly.entity_id
_entity_poly.type
_entity_poly.pdbx_seq_one_letter_code
_entity_poly.pdbx_strand_id
1 'polypeptide(L)'
;MASIRILVAGSHANNLGYQCGGWTIAWQGLSGNNITAGTTILSAITTAVDHSSTEVVYSENPDGDFVKSNNFSYAIVIVGEHPYAESQGDSLNLTIADSVVAAWLPGSEGHGVADVLFGDYGFTGKLACTWFKTVDQLPMNVGDSHYDPLFPFGFGLTTEPVQA
;
A
#
# COMPACT_ATOMS: atom_id res chain seq x y z
N MET A 1 -19.35 -23.07 -7.99
CA MET A 1 -19.23 -21.61 -8.17
C MET A 1 -17.95 -21.34 -8.94
N ALA A 2 -17.87 -20.28 -9.74
CA ALA A 2 -16.63 -19.95 -10.46
C ALA A 2 -15.56 -19.54 -9.43
N SER A 3 -14.36 -20.10 -9.54
CA SER A 3 -13.23 -19.76 -8.67
C SER A 3 -12.66 -18.40 -9.08
N ILE A 4 -12.58 -17.45 -8.16
CA ILE A 4 -11.93 -16.15 -8.35
C ILE A 4 -10.43 -16.36 -8.18
N ARG A 5 -9.60 -15.89 -9.13
CA ARG A 5 -8.14 -15.87 -8.97
C ARG A 5 -7.67 -14.43 -8.83
N ILE A 6 -6.99 -14.12 -7.74
CA ILE A 6 -6.42 -12.78 -7.51
C ILE A 6 -4.90 -12.87 -7.53
N LEU A 7 -4.26 -11.86 -8.12
CA LEU A 7 -2.82 -11.69 -8.08
C LEU A 7 -2.45 -10.73 -6.96
N VAL A 8 -1.53 -11.12 -6.09
CA VAL A 8 -0.85 -10.20 -5.17
C VAL A 8 0.58 -10.03 -5.66
N ALA A 9 1.01 -8.78 -5.88
CA ALA A 9 2.32 -8.46 -6.46
C ALA A 9 2.97 -7.24 -5.80
N GLY A 10 4.23 -6.98 -6.17
CA GLY A 10 5.01 -5.84 -5.72
C GLY A 10 5.95 -6.15 -4.54
N SER A 11 7.06 -5.43 -4.47
CA SER A 11 8.16 -5.65 -3.52
C SER A 11 7.79 -5.52 -2.05
N HIS A 12 6.67 -4.86 -1.76
CA HIS A 12 6.19 -4.62 -0.39
C HIS A 12 5.11 -5.59 0.05
N ALA A 13 4.59 -6.42 -0.88
CA ALA A 13 3.51 -7.35 -0.59
C ALA A 13 3.87 -8.33 0.53
N ASN A 14 5.11 -8.85 0.51
CA ASN A 14 5.56 -9.85 1.49
C ASN A 14 6.86 -9.44 2.20
N ASN A 15 6.96 -8.18 2.62
CA ASN A 15 8.13 -7.66 3.31
C ASN A 15 7.74 -6.83 4.55
N LEU A 16 7.82 -7.47 5.72
CA LEU A 16 7.44 -6.88 7.01
C LEU A 16 8.31 -5.66 7.35
N GLY A 17 9.61 -5.72 7.03
CA GLY A 17 10.50 -4.58 7.22
C GLY A 17 10.12 -3.35 6.40
N TYR A 18 9.66 -3.56 5.15
CA TYR A 18 9.26 -2.45 4.29
C TYR A 18 7.96 -1.78 4.73
N GLN A 19 6.94 -2.54 5.16
CA GLN A 19 5.71 -1.93 5.69
C GLN A 19 5.93 -1.22 7.04
N CYS A 20 7.00 -1.54 7.77
CA CYS A 20 7.37 -0.86 9.01
C CYS A 20 8.21 0.40 8.82
N GLY A 21 9.13 0.42 7.84
CA GLY A 21 9.98 1.56 7.55
C GLY A 21 11.15 1.78 8.52
N GLY A 22 11.72 2.99 8.50
CA GLY A 22 12.80 3.40 9.40
C GLY A 22 12.38 3.38 10.87
N TRP A 23 13.35 3.48 11.78
CA TRP A 23 13.15 3.42 13.23
C TRP A 23 12.47 2.14 13.76
N THR A 24 12.36 1.09 12.94
CA THR A 24 11.84 -0.21 13.36
C THR A 24 12.97 -1.20 13.52
N ILE A 25 13.27 -1.58 14.78
CA ILE A 25 14.38 -2.44 15.21
C ILE A 25 15.78 -1.84 14.92
N ALA A 26 16.02 -1.38 13.70
CA ALA A 26 17.21 -0.63 13.29
C ALA A 26 16.85 0.80 12.90
N TRP A 27 17.85 1.69 12.97
CA TRP A 27 17.68 3.12 12.66
C TRP A 27 17.13 3.37 11.25
N GLN A 28 17.77 2.82 10.22
CA GLN A 28 17.30 2.92 8.83
C GLN A 28 16.17 1.93 8.50
N GLY A 29 15.72 1.12 9.48
CA GLY A 29 14.87 -0.03 9.22
C GLY A 29 15.64 -1.19 8.59
N LEU A 30 14.92 -2.26 8.26
CA LEU A 30 15.47 -3.49 7.70
C LEU A 30 14.55 -4.02 6.60
N SER A 31 15.07 -4.93 5.77
CA SER A 31 14.27 -5.72 4.82
C SER A 31 14.03 -7.12 5.36
N GLY A 32 12.90 -7.72 5.00
CA GLY A 32 12.57 -9.12 5.25
C GLY A 32 11.63 -9.34 6.42
N ASN A 33 11.34 -10.63 6.67
CA ASN A 33 10.24 -11.05 7.56
C ASN A 33 10.71 -11.62 8.90
N ASN A 34 12.02 -11.75 9.12
CA ASN A 34 12.60 -12.33 10.34
C ASN A 34 13.26 -11.29 11.25
N ILE A 35 12.73 -10.07 11.26
CA ILE A 35 13.27 -8.93 12.04
C ILE A 35 12.44 -8.60 13.29
N THR A 36 11.13 -8.85 13.23
CA THR A 36 10.15 -8.64 14.30
C THR A 36 8.95 -9.55 14.07
N ALA A 37 8.07 -9.67 15.06
CA ALA A 37 6.78 -10.34 14.90
C ALA A 37 5.78 -9.40 14.19
N GLY A 38 4.95 -9.98 13.32
CA GLY A 38 3.90 -9.23 12.61
C GLY A 38 3.29 -10.05 11.47
N THR A 39 2.41 -9.41 10.72
CA THR A 39 1.72 -9.99 9.57
C THR A 39 1.99 -9.15 8.34
N THR A 40 2.53 -9.78 7.28
CA THR A 40 2.72 -9.10 5.99
C THR A 40 1.38 -8.84 5.32
N ILE A 41 1.30 -7.83 4.44
CA ILE A 41 0.08 -7.54 3.69
C ILE A 41 -0.35 -8.76 2.84
N LEU A 42 0.57 -9.50 2.23
CA LEU A 42 0.29 -10.76 1.53
C LEU A 42 -0.34 -11.79 2.47
N SER A 43 0.23 -11.99 3.67
CA SER A 43 -0.31 -12.95 4.64
C SER A 43 -1.70 -12.53 5.11
N ALA A 44 -1.93 -11.23 5.31
CA ALA A 44 -3.22 -10.69 5.71
C ALA A 44 -4.27 -10.90 4.61
N ILE A 45 -3.95 -10.55 3.36
CA ILE A 45 -4.83 -10.80 2.20
C ILE A 45 -5.14 -12.30 2.06
N THR A 46 -4.12 -13.14 2.18
CA THR A 46 -4.31 -14.60 2.07
C THR A 46 -5.24 -15.12 3.15
N THR A 47 -5.18 -14.59 4.36
CA THR A 47 -6.01 -15.03 5.49
C THR A 47 -7.44 -14.48 5.41
N ALA A 48 -7.63 -13.29 4.82
CA ALA A 48 -8.93 -12.62 4.75
C ALA A 48 -9.87 -13.21 3.69
N VAL A 49 -9.36 -13.86 2.65
CA VAL A 49 -10.20 -14.39 1.57
C VAL A 49 -10.86 -15.73 1.92
N ASP A 50 -12.04 -15.99 1.35
CA ASP A 50 -12.65 -17.32 1.38
C ASP A 50 -11.96 -18.27 0.40
N HIS A 51 -11.11 -19.16 0.91
CA HIS A 51 -10.37 -20.14 0.11
C HIS A 51 -11.23 -21.19 -0.60
N SER A 52 -12.53 -21.31 -0.28
CA SER A 52 -13.43 -22.20 -1.02
C SER A 52 -13.84 -21.61 -2.38
N SER A 53 -13.69 -20.29 -2.54
CA SER A 53 -14.11 -19.54 -3.73
C SER A 53 -13.01 -18.68 -4.34
N THR A 54 -11.92 -18.40 -3.62
CA THR A 54 -10.84 -17.51 -4.02
C THR A 54 -9.47 -18.15 -3.91
N GLU A 55 -8.70 -18.12 -5.00
CA GLU A 55 -7.29 -18.49 -5.06
C GLU A 55 -6.43 -17.22 -5.06
N VAL A 56 -5.46 -17.15 -4.14
CA VAL A 56 -4.45 -16.08 -4.08
C VAL A 56 -3.17 -16.58 -4.71
N VAL A 57 -2.71 -15.89 -5.76
CA VAL A 57 -1.42 -16.16 -6.39
C VAL A 57 -0.48 -15.01 -6.08
N TYR A 58 0.68 -15.31 -5.53
CA TYR A 58 1.72 -14.33 -5.28
C TYR A 58 2.81 -14.39 -6.35
N SER A 59 3.16 -13.23 -6.90
CA SER A 59 4.38 -13.04 -7.70
C SER A 59 4.88 -11.63 -7.49
N GLU A 60 6.10 -11.46 -6.98
CA GLU A 60 6.63 -10.15 -6.61
C GLU A 60 6.76 -9.21 -7.81
N ASN A 61 7.32 -9.71 -8.91
CA ASN A 61 7.55 -8.95 -10.13
C ASN A 61 7.12 -9.76 -11.37
N PRO A 62 5.81 -9.94 -11.56
CA PRO A 62 5.29 -10.72 -12.67
C PRO A 62 5.49 -9.96 -13.98
N ASP A 63 5.87 -10.68 -15.04
CA ASP A 63 5.88 -10.12 -16.39
C ASP A 63 4.47 -10.11 -17.02
N GLY A 64 4.36 -9.44 -18.16
CA GLY A 64 3.08 -9.31 -18.86
C GLY A 64 2.49 -10.63 -19.36
N ASP A 65 3.32 -11.63 -19.65
CA ASP A 65 2.87 -12.93 -20.13
C ASP A 65 2.32 -13.77 -18.98
N PHE A 66 2.95 -13.72 -17.81
CA PHE A 66 2.45 -14.30 -16.58
C PHE A 66 1.06 -13.75 -16.24
N VAL A 67 0.88 -12.41 -16.28
CA VAL A 67 -0.41 -11.78 -15.96
C VAL A 67 -1.50 -12.23 -16.95
N LYS A 68 -1.20 -12.24 -18.25
CA LYS A 68 -2.17 -12.60 -19.30
C LYS A 68 -2.54 -14.09 -19.32
N SER A 69 -1.61 -14.97 -18.94
CA SER A 69 -1.81 -16.43 -19.02
C SER A 69 -2.54 -17.03 -17.83
N ASN A 70 -2.70 -16.28 -16.73
CA ASN A 70 -3.24 -16.82 -15.47
C ASN A 70 -4.71 -16.49 -15.20
N ASN A 71 -5.39 -15.74 -16.07
CA ASN A 71 -6.82 -15.38 -15.97
C ASN A 71 -7.19 -14.76 -14.61
N PHE A 72 -6.38 -13.83 -14.10
CA PHE A 72 -6.68 -13.10 -12.86
C PHE A 72 -7.92 -12.22 -13.03
N SER A 73 -8.79 -12.21 -12.02
CA SER A 73 -9.95 -11.31 -11.97
C SER A 73 -9.52 -9.86 -11.70
N TYR A 74 -8.53 -9.68 -10.83
CA TYR A 74 -7.87 -8.40 -10.54
C TYR A 74 -6.52 -8.66 -9.86
N ALA A 75 -5.72 -7.60 -9.73
CA ALA A 75 -4.45 -7.63 -9.03
C ALA A 75 -4.43 -6.60 -7.88
N ILE A 76 -3.81 -6.96 -6.76
CA ILE A 76 -3.47 -6.07 -5.65
C ILE A 76 -1.95 -5.90 -5.69
N VAL A 77 -1.49 -4.69 -6.01
CA VAL A 77 -0.06 -4.39 -6.16
C VAL A 77 0.39 -3.52 -4.99
N ILE A 78 1.33 -4.03 -4.20
CA ILE A 78 1.86 -3.36 -3.01
C ILE A 78 3.30 -2.93 -3.31
N VAL A 79 3.48 -1.63 -3.49
CA VAL A 79 4.76 -0.98 -3.75
C VAL A 79 4.91 0.23 -2.83
N GLY A 80 6.14 0.62 -2.57
CA GLY A 80 6.46 1.74 -1.70
C GLY A 80 7.95 2.05 -1.74
N GLU A 81 8.34 3.00 -0.91
CA GLU A 81 9.74 3.36 -0.73
C GLU A 81 10.43 2.36 0.21
N HIS A 82 11.73 2.13 -0.02
CA HIS A 82 12.53 1.38 0.94
C HIS A 82 12.59 2.12 2.29
N PRO A 83 12.76 1.41 3.42
CA PRO A 83 12.96 2.03 4.72
C PRO A 83 14.11 3.03 4.73
N TYR A 84 13.88 4.20 5.34
CA TYR A 84 14.89 5.22 5.60
C TYR A 84 14.57 5.99 6.88
N ALA A 85 15.59 6.62 7.45
CA ALA A 85 15.47 7.58 8.54
C ALA A 85 16.43 8.75 8.34
N GLU A 86 15.98 9.94 8.73
CA GLU A 86 16.73 11.20 8.62
C GLU A 86 17.15 11.51 7.17
N SER A 87 18.37 12.00 6.96
CA SER A 87 18.85 12.51 5.66
C SER A 87 18.99 11.45 4.57
N GLN A 88 18.93 10.15 4.91
CA GLN A 88 18.93 9.10 3.89
C GLN A 88 17.64 9.06 3.07
N GLY A 89 16.56 9.66 3.57
CA GLY A 89 15.30 9.80 2.85
C GLY A 89 15.21 11.03 1.95
N ASP A 90 16.20 11.93 1.96
CA ASP A 90 16.14 13.16 1.18
C ASP A 90 16.14 12.84 -0.33
N SER A 91 15.04 13.18 -1.03
CA SER A 91 14.89 12.96 -2.47
C SER A 91 14.37 14.21 -3.17
N LEU A 92 14.89 14.46 -4.37
CA LEU A 92 14.40 15.51 -5.28
C LEU A 92 13.48 14.95 -6.39
N ASN A 93 13.23 13.64 -6.39
CA ASN A 93 12.45 12.98 -7.42
C ASN A 93 11.29 12.20 -6.77
N LEU A 94 10.08 12.40 -7.30
CA LEU A 94 8.89 11.67 -6.86
C LEU A 94 8.25 10.99 -8.07
N THR A 95 8.14 9.68 -7.99
CA THR A 95 7.43 8.85 -8.97
C THR A 95 6.34 8.07 -8.24
N ILE A 96 5.09 8.21 -8.66
CA ILE A 96 4.00 7.35 -8.21
C ILE A 96 3.07 7.01 -9.38
N ALA A 97 2.38 5.88 -9.27
CA ALA A 97 1.40 5.41 -10.25
C ALA A 97 0.05 6.16 -10.14
N ASP A 98 -0.74 6.16 -11.22
CA ASP A 98 -1.97 6.94 -11.39
C ASP A 98 -3.16 6.50 -10.50
N SER A 99 -3.11 5.30 -9.88
CA SER A 99 -4.15 4.82 -8.96
C SER A 99 -3.54 4.08 -7.77
N VAL A 100 -3.72 4.61 -6.56
CA VAL A 100 -3.04 4.14 -5.36
C VAL A 100 -3.92 4.28 -4.11
N VAL A 101 -3.78 3.33 -3.18
CA VAL A 101 -4.14 3.54 -1.78
C VAL A 101 -2.88 3.98 -1.05
N ALA A 102 -2.90 5.15 -0.42
CA ALA A 102 -1.81 5.58 0.45
C ALA A 102 -1.93 4.89 1.81
N ALA A 103 -1.19 3.80 2.00
CA ALA A 103 -1.14 3.05 3.26
C ALA A 103 -0.12 3.62 4.29
N TRP A 104 0.68 4.61 3.89
CA TRP A 104 1.80 5.15 4.69
C TRP A 104 2.78 4.03 5.11
N LEU A 105 3.26 4.06 6.34
CA LEU A 105 4.03 2.99 6.97
C LEU A 105 3.15 2.33 8.04
N PRO A 106 2.33 1.31 7.67
CA PRO A 106 1.29 0.78 8.56
C PRO A 106 1.83 -0.04 9.74
N GLY A 107 3.13 -0.36 9.78
CA GLY A 107 3.73 -1.09 10.89
C GLY A 107 3.50 -2.61 10.79
N SER A 108 3.49 -3.32 11.92
CA SER A 108 3.49 -4.78 11.97
C SER A 108 2.15 -5.45 11.62
N GLU A 109 1.05 -4.71 11.67
CA GLU A 109 -0.31 -5.27 11.65
C GLU A 109 -0.94 -5.20 10.25
N GLY A 110 -0.45 -6.04 9.32
CA GLY A 110 -0.93 -6.06 7.93
C GLY A 110 -2.44 -6.34 7.77
N HIS A 111 -3.11 -6.92 8.76
CA HIS A 111 -4.56 -7.12 8.73
C HIS A 111 -5.35 -5.82 8.59
N GLY A 112 -4.89 -4.71 9.18
CA GLY A 112 -5.59 -3.43 9.04
C GLY A 112 -5.71 -2.95 7.58
N VAL A 113 -4.80 -3.39 6.69
CA VAL A 113 -4.91 -3.16 5.25
C VAL A 113 -5.97 -4.07 4.62
N ALA A 114 -5.98 -5.35 4.97
CA ALA A 114 -6.95 -6.32 4.45
C ALA A 114 -8.38 -5.99 4.90
N ASP A 115 -8.58 -5.60 6.16
CA ASP A 115 -9.85 -5.26 6.79
C ASP A 115 -10.64 -4.23 5.95
N VAL A 116 -9.98 -3.19 5.44
CA VAL A 116 -10.62 -2.16 4.61
C VAL A 116 -10.70 -2.52 3.13
N LEU A 117 -9.73 -3.29 2.60
CA LEU A 117 -9.74 -3.74 1.20
C LEU A 117 -10.87 -4.73 0.93
N PHE A 118 -11.18 -5.60 1.89
CA PHE A 118 -12.24 -6.59 1.79
C PHE A 118 -13.57 -6.13 2.41
N GLY A 119 -13.59 -4.92 2.99
CA GLY A 119 -14.82 -4.25 3.40
C GLY A 119 -15.38 -4.68 4.75
N ASP A 120 -14.56 -5.26 5.62
CA ASP A 120 -14.92 -5.44 7.04
C ASP A 120 -15.12 -4.08 7.70
N TYR A 121 -14.35 -3.08 7.25
CA TYR A 121 -14.51 -1.68 7.61
C TYR A 121 -14.51 -0.77 6.39
N GLY A 122 -15.15 0.39 6.51
CA GLY A 122 -15.11 1.45 5.52
C GLY A 122 -13.82 2.27 5.57
N PHE A 123 -13.35 2.79 4.42
CA PHE A 123 -12.29 3.79 4.41
C PHE A 123 -12.76 5.09 5.06
N THR A 124 -12.01 5.58 6.04
CA THR A 124 -12.32 6.84 6.75
C THR A 124 -11.17 7.86 6.72
N GLY A 125 -9.96 7.42 6.35
CA GLY A 125 -8.76 8.24 6.34
C GLY A 125 -8.87 9.46 5.43
N LYS A 126 -8.31 10.59 5.89
CA LYS A 126 -8.19 11.84 5.14
C LYS A 126 -6.72 12.24 5.10
N LEU A 127 -6.28 12.80 3.97
CA LEU A 127 -4.90 13.23 3.77
C LEU A 127 -4.51 14.29 4.80
N ALA A 128 -3.53 13.96 5.65
CA ALA A 128 -2.92 14.90 6.59
C ALA A 128 -1.83 15.77 5.94
N CYS A 129 -1.42 15.43 4.72
CA CYS A 129 -0.44 16.18 3.92
C CYS A 129 -1.05 16.50 2.55
N THR A 130 -0.71 17.65 1.99
CA THR A 130 -1.13 17.99 0.62
C THR A 130 -0.41 17.09 -0.38
N TRP A 131 -1.15 16.52 -1.33
CA TRP A 131 -0.56 15.79 -2.44
C TRP A 131 -0.34 16.75 -3.62
N PHE A 132 0.90 17.09 -3.93
CA PHE A 132 1.25 17.93 -5.08
C PHE A 132 1.19 17.14 -6.38
N LYS A 133 0.99 17.85 -7.49
CA LYS A 133 1.03 17.32 -8.87
C LYS A 133 2.47 17.10 -9.33
N THR A 134 3.37 18.04 -9.02
CA THR A 134 4.79 17.98 -9.37
C THR A 134 5.68 18.52 -8.25
N VAL A 135 6.94 18.07 -8.22
CA VAL A 135 7.94 18.52 -7.24
C VAL A 135 8.21 20.03 -7.31
N ASP A 136 8.03 20.64 -8.49
CA ASP A 136 8.23 22.08 -8.71
C ASP A 136 7.22 22.95 -7.95
N GLN A 137 6.14 22.37 -7.42
CA GLN A 137 5.18 23.09 -6.60
C GLN A 137 5.65 23.30 -5.16
N LEU A 138 6.72 22.62 -4.73
CA LEU A 138 7.17 22.67 -3.34
C LEU A 138 7.93 23.98 -3.04
N PRO A 139 7.77 24.55 -1.82
CA PRO A 139 6.84 24.13 -0.77
C PRO A 139 5.39 24.50 -1.10
N MET A 140 4.45 23.60 -0.77
CA MET A 140 3.01 23.83 -0.94
C MET A 140 2.21 23.30 0.25
N ASN A 141 1.53 24.20 0.95
CA ASN A 141 0.71 23.91 2.13
C ASN A 141 -0.68 24.55 1.99
N VAL A 142 -1.64 24.00 2.76
CA VAL A 142 -2.99 24.57 2.82
C VAL A 142 -2.93 26.03 3.29
N GLY A 143 -3.56 26.92 2.53
CA GLY A 143 -3.56 28.37 2.80
C GLY A 143 -2.53 29.17 2.00
N ASP A 144 -1.60 28.52 1.30
CA ASP A 144 -0.66 29.23 0.42
C ASP A 144 -1.38 29.88 -0.77
N SER A 145 -0.88 31.03 -1.24
CA SER A 145 -1.48 31.76 -2.36
C SER A 145 -1.42 30.99 -3.68
N HIS A 146 -0.46 30.07 -3.82
CA HIS A 146 -0.24 29.23 -5.00
C HIS A 146 -0.75 27.78 -4.80
N TYR A 147 -1.68 27.56 -3.86
CA TYR A 147 -2.19 26.23 -3.53
C TYR A 147 -3.00 25.59 -4.68
N ASP A 148 -2.36 24.69 -5.44
CA ASP A 148 -2.95 23.95 -6.56
C ASP A 148 -2.62 22.44 -6.51
N PRO A 149 -3.20 21.70 -5.55
CA PRO A 149 -2.83 20.30 -5.29
C PRO A 149 -3.42 19.32 -6.31
N LEU A 150 -2.79 18.14 -6.41
CA LEU A 150 -3.40 16.97 -7.07
C LEU A 150 -4.54 16.42 -6.20
N PHE A 151 -4.27 16.22 -4.91
CA PHE A 151 -5.26 15.92 -3.88
C PHE A 151 -5.07 16.88 -2.70
N PRO A 152 -6.10 17.68 -2.35
CA PRO A 152 -5.97 18.67 -1.29
C PRO A 152 -5.84 18.04 0.09
N PHE A 153 -5.34 18.80 1.05
CA PHE A 153 -5.41 18.46 2.47
C PHE A 153 -6.85 18.11 2.86
N GLY A 154 -7.03 17.04 3.63
CA GLY A 154 -8.34 16.53 4.02
C GLY A 154 -9.07 15.73 2.93
N PHE A 155 -8.49 15.52 1.74
CA PHE A 155 -9.07 14.64 0.74
C PHE A 155 -9.04 13.17 1.20
N GLY A 156 -10.04 12.40 0.81
CA GLY A 156 -10.07 10.94 1.01
C GLY A 156 -11.42 10.39 0.62
N LEU A 157 -11.43 9.37 -0.24
CA LEU A 157 -12.65 8.65 -0.58
C LEU A 157 -13.06 7.75 0.60
N THR A 158 -14.35 7.45 0.70
CA THR A 158 -14.91 6.61 1.75
C THR A 158 -15.66 5.43 1.15
N THR A 159 -15.73 4.34 1.90
CA THR A 159 -16.59 3.19 1.60
C THR A 159 -17.43 2.87 2.83
N GLU A 160 -18.54 2.17 2.62
CA GLU A 160 -19.28 1.56 3.73
C GLU A 160 -18.82 0.10 3.89
N PRO A 161 -18.87 -0.47 5.10
CA PRO A 161 -18.63 -1.89 5.31
C PRO A 161 -19.59 -2.77 4.48
N VAL A 162 -19.10 -3.92 4.02
CA VAL A 162 -19.86 -4.88 3.19
C VAL A 162 -20.53 -5.96 4.06
N GLN A 163 -19.97 -6.28 5.23
CA GLN A 163 -20.54 -7.21 6.21
C GLN A 163 -20.82 -6.50 7.53
N ALA A 164 -22.11 -6.45 7.91
CA ALA A 164 -22.59 -6.03 9.22
C ALA A 164 -23.33 -7.19 9.90
#